data_AF-A0A352LX09-F1
#
_entry.id   AF-A0A352LX09-F1
#
_cell.length_a   1.000
_cell.length_b   1.000
_cell.length_c   1.000
_cell.angle_alpha   90.00
_cell.angle_beta   90.00
_cell.angle_gamma   90.00
#
_symmetry.space_group_name_H-M   'P 1'
#
loop_
_entity.id
_entity.type
_entity.pdbx_description
1 polymer ?
#
loop_
_entity_poly.entity_id
_entity_poly.type
_entity_poly.pdbx_seq_one_letter_code
_entity_poly.pdbx_strand_id
1 'polypeptide(L)'
;MPWDKLIGIKLVVLIWSWYFQPTAIIVPHQNTVRNIRQMFFNRTAKARPLTRTVILLSPDHFSPNQESIFFSDRNWTLSNGLLEYADRTGKNITSDFSRSNRLLTIDHGIYNILPEIKTYFPRARIVPLLVGERVSRKKLDALADRLSANCRWDCLVIASVDFSHYLPHALADVHDAFSLKALAAPDPDLIMASEADSPNSLYVTRKFSDLRKADNFLLFAHTNSAEIIGQRDTESTSHIMGWYRRGRRNNKFDTFTFLMTKNISGARDKPGPGERFFYGTEYVNENLTETFNLIRGLEIIPGGKASKVTREANKLTVNLGKDLAVAGIDTGEGVRIIFLPLGEISGQTYLQRGLEKTEYFDRLGIDQTGEIFIHYQM
;
A
#
# COMPACT_ATOMS: atom_id res chain seq x y z
N MET A 1 -20.32 4.42 44.76
CA MET A 1 -18.88 4.67 44.53
C MET A 1 -18.64 6.15 44.75
N PRO A 2 -17.69 6.58 45.59
CA PRO A 2 -17.51 8.00 45.87
C PRO A 2 -17.00 8.76 44.62
N TRP A 3 -17.37 10.03 44.52
CA TRP A 3 -17.26 10.87 43.31
C TRP A 3 -15.80 11.09 42.83
N ASP A 4 -14.87 11.13 43.76
CA ASP A 4 -13.41 11.18 43.58
C ASP A 4 -12.88 9.96 42.80
N LYS A 5 -13.36 8.74 43.11
CA LYS A 5 -12.98 7.52 42.38
C LYS A 5 -13.53 7.50 40.96
N LEU A 6 -14.74 8.04 40.76
CA LEU A 6 -15.35 8.19 39.43
C LEU A 6 -14.58 9.19 38.54
N ILE A 7 -14.09 10.29 39.11
CA ILE A 7 -13.24 11.27 38.39
C ILE A 7 -11.88 10.66 38.06
N GLY A 8 -11.24 9.96 39.00
CA GLY A 8 -9.97 9.28 38.78
C GLY A 8 -10.05 8.23 37.66
N ILE A 9 -11.10 7.40 37.66
CA ILE A 9 -11.32 6.39 36.61
C ILE A 9 -11.58 7.05 35.25
N LYS A 10 -12.41 8.10 35.17
CA LYS A 10 -12.66 8.82 33.91
C LYS A 10 -11.39 9.46 33.35
N LEU A 11 -10.55 10.05 34.22
CA LEU A 11 -9.29 10.67 33.82
C LEU A 11 -8.29 9.63 33.30
N VAL A 12 -8.17 8.48 33.97
CA VAL A 12 -7.32 7.36 33.52
C VAL A 12 -7.79 6.84 32.17
N VAL A 13 -9.10 6.62 31.97
CA VAL A 13 -9.66 6.17 30.68
C VAL A 13 -9.40 7.18 29.55
N LEU A 14 -9.51 8.48 29.83
CA LEU A 14 -9.18 9.55 28.89
C LEU A 14 -7.70 9.52 28.48
N ILE A 15 -6.79 9.45 29.45
CA ILE A 15 -5.35 9.38 29.21
C ILE A 15 -4.99 8.12 28.42
N TRP A 16 -5.60 6.98 28.77
CA TRP A 16 -5.40 5.72 28.06
C TRP A 16 -5.89 5.80 26.61
N SER A 17 -7.09 6.34 26.39
CA SER A 17 -7.63 6.57 25.05
C SER A 17 -6.74 7.48 24.22
N TRP A 18 -6.12 8.51 24.81
CA TRP A 18 -5.19 9.41 24.11
C TRP A 18 -3.84 8.77 23.84
N TYR A 19 -3.40 7.84 24.67
CA TYR A 19 -2.13 7.15 24.47
C TYR A 19 -2.19 6.19 23.28
N PHE A 20 -3.31 5.46 23.15
CA PHE A 20 -3.55 4.43 22.13
C PHE A 20 -4.31 4.91 20.89
N GLN A 21 -4.61 6.21 20.78
CA GLN A 21 -5.22 6.75 19.58
C GLN A 21 -4.27 6.61 18.36
N PRO A 22 -4.80 6.46 17.13
CA PRO A 22 -4.01 6.49 15.91
C PRO A 22 -3.12 7.73 15.83
N THR A 23 -1.84 7.62 15.52
CA THR A 23 -0.96 8.80 15.25
C THR A 23 -0.88 9.11 13.76
N ALA A 24 -1.00 8.08 12.94
CA ALA A 24 -1.08 8.20 11.49
C ALA A 24 -2.08 7.19 10.93
N ILE A 25 -2.67 7.53 9.79
CA ILE A 25 -3.52 6.62 9.00
C ILE A 25 -3.06 6.60 7.55
N ILE A 26 -3.30 5.49 6.87
CA ILE A 26 -3.13 5.32 5.44
C ILE A 26 -4.53 5.17 4.84
N VAL A 27 -4.81 5.94 3.79
CA VAL A 27 -6.09 5.94 3.08
C VAL A 27 -5.86 6.01 1.58
N PRO A 28 -6.66 5.30 0.77
CA PRO A 28 -6.63 5.42 -0.67
C PRO A 28 -7.24 6.76 -1.12
N HIS A 29 -6.81 7.29 -2.26
CA HIS A 29 -7.44 8.44 -2.91
C HIS A 29 -8.31 8.09 -4.10
N GLN A 30 -8.33 6.83 -4.55
CA GLN A 30 -9.36 6.39 -5.50
C GLN A 30 -10.77 6.53 -4.92
N ASN A 31 -11.70 7.13 -5.67
CA ASN A 31 -13.07 7.36 -5.19
C ASN A 31 -14.00 6.14 -5.31
N THR A 32 -13.60 5.09 -6.03
CA THR A 32 -14.30 3.80 -6.10
C THR A 32 -14.49 3.18 -4.71
N VAL A 33 -13.51 3.36 -3.81
CA VAL A 33 -13.50 2.83 -2.44
C VAL A 33 -13.96 3.86 -1.40
N ARG A 34 -14.54 4.99 -1.83
CA ARG A 34 -14.90 6.12 -0.96
C ARG A 34 -15.78 5.71 0.23
N ASN A 35 -16.74 4.81 0.03
CA ASN A 35 -17.65 4.37 1.11
C ASN A 35 -16.89 3.69 2.25
N ILE A 36 -15.94 2.81 1.94
CA ILE A 36 -15.11 2.12 2.94
C ILE A 36 -14.13 3.10 3.58
N ARG A 37 -13.55 4.00 2.77
CA ARG A 37 -12.72 5.11 3.26
C ARG A 37 -13.46 5.97 4.28
N GLN A 38 -14.72 6.32 4.03
CA GLN A 38 -15.55 7.10 4.95
C GLN A 38 -15.84 6.36 6.26
N MET A 39 -16.09 5.05 6.22
CA MET A 39 -16.21 4.23 7.43
C MET A 39 -14.93 4.27 8.26
N PHE A 40 -13.77 4.22 7.59
CA PHE A 40 -12.47 4.30 8.25
C PHE A 40 -12.20 5.67 8.87
N PHE A 41 -12.50 6.76 8.15
CA PHE A 41 -12.43 8.12 8.69
C PHE A 41 -13.34 8.30 9.92
N ASN A 42 -14.58 7.80 9.87
CA ASN A 42 -15.50 7.83 11.01
C ASN A 42 -14.92 7.09 12.23
N ARG A 43 -14.37 5.89 12.02
CA ARG A 43 -13.75 5.11 13.09
C ARG A 43 -12.53 5.82 13.69
N THR A 44 -11.71 6.43 12.84
CA THR A 44 -10.54 7.22 13.26
C THR A 44 -10.96 8.45 14.05
N ALA A 45 -12.00 9.18 13.61
CA ALA A 45 -12.52 10.36 14.28
C ALA A 45 -13.08 10.04 15.67
N LYS A 46 -13.78 8.92 15.83
CA LYS A 46 -14.23 8.44 17.15
C LYS A 46 -13.05 8.16 18.09
N ALA A 47 -11.93 7.65 17.56
CA ALA A 47 -10.71 7.44 18.34
C ALA A 47 -9.90 8.73 18.58
N ARG A 48 -10.13 9.79 17.80
CA ARG A 48 -9.40 11.07 17.84
C ARG A 48 -10.31 12.30 17.85
N PRO A 49 -11.20 12.45 18.85
CA PRO A 49 -12.21 13.52 18.88
C PRO A 49 -11.64 14.94 19.00
N LEU A 50 -10.35 15.06 19.32
CA LEU A 50 -9.66 16.33 19.57
C LEU A 50 -8.63 16.68 18.49
N THR A 51 -8.70 16.06 17.31
CA THR A 51 -7.79 16.39 16.20
C THR A 51 -7.93 17.87 15.80
N ARG A 52 -6.82 18.62 15.85
CA ARG A 52 -6.73 20.05 15.50
C ARG A 52 -5.82 20.32 14.31
N THR A 53 -4.91 19.40 14.00
CA THR A 53 -4.03 19.52 12.84
C THR A 53 -4.03 18.22 12.08
N VAL A 54 -4.14 18.31 10.76
CA VAL A 54 -3.96 17.18 9.85
C VAL A 54 -2.80 17.50 8.91
N ILE A 55 -1.81 16.62 8.88
CA ILE A 55 -0.78 16.62 7.85
C ILE A 55 -1.25 15.63 6.78
N LEU A 56 -1.43 16.09 5.55
CA LEU A 56 -1.87 15.24 4.45
C LEU A 56 -0.71 15.05 3.48
N LEU A 57 -0.18 13.83 3.43
CA LEU A 57 0.87 13.41 2.49
C LEU A 57 0.21 12.72 1.29
N SER A 58 0.68 12.99 0.09
CA SER A 58 0.19 12.42 -1.16
C SER A 58 1.35 12.30 -2.16
N PRO A 59 1.32 11.35 -3.11
CA PRO A 59 2.20 11.41 -4.28
C PRO A 59 2.03 12.74 -5.02
N ASP A 60 3.09 13.17 -5.71
CA ASP A 60 3.03 14.23 -6.71
C ASP A 60 2.79 13.65 -8.10
N HIS A 61 1.54 13.64 -8.57
CA HIS A 61 1.18 13.03 -9.85
C HIS A 61 1.55 13.88 -11.08
N PHE A 62 1.83 15.19 -10.89
CA PHE A 62 1.77 16.15 -12.00
C PHE A 62 3.03 17.00 -12.16
N SER A 63 3.86 17.14 -11.12
CA SER A 63 5.03 18.01 -11.20
C SER A 63 6.11 17.42 -12.11
N PRO A 64 6.75 18.25 -12.95
CA PRO A 64 7.96 17.82 -13.65
C PRO A 64 9.16 17.65 -12.68
N ASN A 65 9.13 18.30 -11.51
CA ASN A 65 10.21 18.23 -10.52
C ASN A 65 9.87 17.22 -9.42
N GLN A 66 10.10 15.94 -9.72
CA GLN A 66 9.86 14.83 -8.81
C GLN A 66 10.90 14.69 -7.67
N GLU A 67 11.89 15.59 -7.57
CA GLU A 67 12.89 15.63 -6.48
C GLU A 67 12.49 16.57 -5.33
N SER A 68 11.29 17.17 -5.45
CA SER A 68 10.79 18.21 -4.56
C SER A 68 9.56 17.75 -3.77
N ILE A 69 9.35 18.43 -2.65
CA ILE A 69 8.11 18.36 -1.88
C ILE A 69 7.38 19.68 -2.10
N PHE A 70 6.13 19.61 -2.50
CA PHE A 70 5.29 20.79 -2.71
C PHE A 70 4.26 20.94 -1.60
N PHE A 71 3.95 22.18 -1.23
CA PHE A 71 2.90 22.48 -0.25
C PHE A 71 2.01 23.63 -0.70
N SER A 72 0.90 23.82 0.00
CA SER A 72 0.01 24.97 -0.14
C SER A 72 -0.36 25.49 1.23
N ASP A 73 -0.24 26.81 1.39
CA ASP A 73 -0.63 27.55 2.58
C ASP A 73 -2.02 28.20 2.46
N ARG A 74 -2.81 27.79 1.47
CA ARG A 74 -4.13 28.36 1.23
C ARG A 74 -5.20 27.72 2.11
N ASN A 75 -6.25 28.48 2.37
CA ASN A 75 -7.51 27.93 2.85
C ASN A 75 -8.28 27.29 1.68
N TRP A 76 -8.96 26.18 1.95
CA TRP A 76 -9.71 25.41 0.96
C TRP A 76 -11.21 25.58 1.19
N THR A 77 -11.87 26.24 0.24
CA THR A 77 -13.33 26.35 0.22
C THR A 77 -13.91 25.10 -0.43
N LEU A 78 -14.53 24.24 0.36
CA LEU A 78 -15.18 23.01 -0.09
C LEU A 78 -16.70 23.18 -0.03
N SER A 79 -17.43 22.31 -0.70
CA SER A 79 -18.90 22.29 -0.63
C SER A 79 -19.42 22.02 0.79
N ASN A 80 -18.64 21.35 1.64
CA ASN A 80 -18.96 21.05 3.04
C ASN A 80 -18.24 21.97 4.05
N GLY A 81 -17.67 23.10 3.59
CA GLY A 81 -17.16 24.17 4.42
C GLY A 81 -15.70 24.53 4.19
N LEU A 82 -15.19 25.43 5.04
CA LEU A 82 -13.82 25.91 4.97
C LEU A 82 -12.85 24.99 5.72
N LEU A 83 -11.75 24.63 5.06
CA LEU A 83 -10.63 23.90 5.66
C LEU A 83 -9.39 24.81 5.63
N GLU A 84 -9.00 25.28 6.80
CA GLU A 84 -7.96 26.32 6.93
C GLU A 84 -6.55 25.71 6.96
N TYR A 85 -5.57 26.45 6.45
CA TYR A 85 -4.16 26.06 6.56
C TYR A 85 -3.67 26.19 8.02
N ALA A 86 -2.80 25.31 8.49
CA ALA A 86 -2.25 25.37 9.85
C ALA A 86 -0.98 26.23 9.92
N ASP A 87 -1.10 27.57 9.90
CA ASP A 87 0.01 28.52 9.69
C ASP A 87 1.30 28.22 10.48
N ARG A 88 1.20 28.09 11.81
CA ARG A 88 2.37 27.88 12.68
C ARG A 88 3.05 26.54 12.41
N THR A 89 2.28 25.47 12.40
CA THR A 89 2.78 24.11 12.17
C THR A 89 3.32 23.95 10.76
N GLY A 90 2.59 24.46 9.78
CA GLY A 90 2.95 24.44 8.37
C GLY A 90 4.27 25.16 8.11
N LYS A 91 4.44 26.42 8.57
CA LYS A 91 5.70 27.16 8.41
C LYS A 91 6.92 26.42 8.97
N ASN A 92 6.77 25.75 10.11
CA ASN A 92 7.86 24.97 10.72
C ASN A 92 8.20 23.69 9.94
N ILE A 93 7.23 23.10 9.24
CA ILE A 93 7.42 21.87 8.46
C ILE A 93 7.97 22.19 7.07
N THR A 94 7.44 23.23 6.41
CA THR A 94 7.58 23.46 4.97
C THR A 94 8.60 24.54 4.59
N SER A 95 9.47 24.95 5.51
CA SER A 95 10.36 26.11 5.36
C SER A 95 11.30 26.06 4.16
N ASP A 96 11.65 24.86 3.68
CA ASP A 96 12.54 24.61 2.53
C ASP A 96 11.82 23.87 1.39
N PHE A 97 10.49 23.77 1.44
CA PHE A 97 9.68 23.12 0.41
C PHE A 97 9.17 24.13 -0.62
N SER A 98 8.79 23.65 -1.80
CA SER A 98 8.29 24.51 -2.86
C SER A 98 6.80 24.77 -2.67
N ARG A 99 6.40 26.04 -2.57
CA ARG A 99 4.99 26.41 -2.52
C ARG A 99 4.35 26.31 -3.91
N SER A 100 3.25 25.56 -4.04
CA SER A 100 2.47 25.51 -5.28
C SER A 100 0.98 25.23 -5.04
N ASN A 101 0.16 26.29 -5.01
CA ASN A 101 -1.29 26.14 -4.89
C ASN A 101 -1.89 25.40 -6.09
N ARG A 102 -1.35 25.62 -7.29
CA ARG A 102 -1.86 25.01 -8.52
C ARG A 102 -1.71 23.50 -8.50
N LEU A 103 -0.49 22.99 -8.23
CA LEU A 103 -0.23 21.54 -8.22
C LEU A 103 -1.14 20.84 -7.21
N LEU A 104 -1.22 21.35 -5.98
CA LEU A 104 -2.06 20.74 -4.95
C LEU A 104 -3.55 20.79 -5.28
N THR A 105 -4.01 21.77 -6.06
CA THR A 105 -5.44 21.89 -6.44
C THR A 105 -5.85 20.83 -7.45
N ILE A 106 -4.96 20.52 -8.39
CA ILE A 106 -5.25 19.54 -9.44
C ILE A 106 -4.93 18.10 -9.02
N ASP A 107 -4.16 17.94 -7.93
CA ASP A 107 -3.80 16.62 -7.43
C ASP A 107 -4.97 15.94 -6.72
N HIS A 108 -5.39 14.80 -7.28
CA HIS A 108 -6.51 14.04 -6.76
C HIS A 108 -6.18 13.30 -5.46
N GLY A 109 -4.90 13.01 -5.19
CA GLY A 109 -4.44 12.48 -3.91
C GLY A 109 -4.60 13.47 -2.76
N ILE A 110 -4.62 14.77 -3.05
CA ILE A 110 -5.01 15.81 -2.09
C ILE A 110 -6.53 16.04 -2.14
N TYR A 111 -7.05 16.43 -3.30
CA TYR A 111 -8.40 16.96 -3.44
C TYR A 111 -9.50 15.97 -2.99
N ASN A 112 -9.35 14.68 -3.30
CA ASN A 112 -10.35 13.66 -2.95
C ASN A 112 -10.47 13.39 -1.45
N ILE A 113 -9.49 13.81 -0.64
CA ILE A 113 -9.44 13.54 0.80
C ILE A 113 -9.95 14.72 1.63
N LEU A 114 -9.90 15.94 1.08
CA LEU A 114 -10.28 17.16 1.81
C LEU A 114 -11.73 17.13 2.36
N PRO A 115 -12.76 16.69 1.59
CA PRO A 115 -14.12 16.64 2.10
C PRO A 115 -14.27 15.71 3.31
N GLU A 116 -13.61 14.55 3.31
CA GLU A 116 -13.59 13.62 4.44
C GLU A 116 -12.88 14.23 5.66
N ILE A 117 -11.72 14.89 5.48
CA ILE A 117 -11.06 15.61 6.57
C ILE A 117 -12.02 16.64 7.19
N LYS A 118 -12.68 17.45 6.36
CA LYS A 118 -13.60 18.49 6.85
C LYS A 118 -14.81 17.90 7.58
N THR A 119 -15.34 16.78 7.08
CA THR A 119 -16.52 16.12 7.67
C THR A 119 -16.20 15.49 9.02
N TYR A 120 -15.09 14.74 9.11
CA TYR A 120 -14.77 13.91 10.27
C TYR A 120 -13.88 14.60 11.30
N PHE A 121 -13.13 15.63 10.90
CA PHE A 121 -12.32 16.47 11.77
C PHE A 121 -12.65 17.96 11.57
N PRO A 122 -13.88 18.41 11.87
CA PRO A 122 -14.40 19.72 11.43
C PRO A 122 -13.65 20.94 11.98
N ARG A 123 -12.87 20.76 13.06
CA ARG A 123 -12.03 21.77 13.71
C ARG A 123 -10.55 21.64 13.35
N ALA A 124 -10.17 20.70 12.48
CA ALA A 124 -8.79 20.53 12.06
C ALA A 124 -8.41 21.59 11.03
N ARG A 125 -7.18 22.08 11.16
CA ARG A 125 -6.46 22.83 10.14
C ARG A 125 -5.49 21.89 9.42
N ILE A 126 -5.15 22.18 8.17
CA ILE A 126 -4.37 21.25 7.33
C ILE A 126 -3.00 21.78 6.94
N VAL A 127 -2.08 20.86 6.71
CA VAL A 127 -0.82 21.07 5.97
C VAL A 127 -0.75 19.99 4.88
N PRO A 128 -1.18 20.30 3.64
CA PRO A 128 -1.11 19.35 2.54
C PRO A 128 0.27 19.39 1.87
N LEU A 129 0.81 18.21 1.58
CA LEU A 129 2.15 18.00 1.00
C LEU A 129 2.05 16.99 -0.16
N LEU A 130 2.55 17.38 -1.33
CA LEU A 130 2.85 16.45 -2.42
C LEU A 130 4.31 16.04 -2.31
N VAL A 131 4.56 14.74 -2.34
CA VAL A 131 5.89 14.16 -2.21
C VAL A 131 6.26 13.55 -3.55
N GLY A 132 7.25 14.15 -4.23
CA GLY A 132 7.75 13.63 -5.50
C GLY A 132 8.41 12.25 -5.35
N GLU A 133 8.37 11.47 -6.42
CA GLU A 133 8.87 10.08 -6.48
C GLU A 133 10.39 9.99 -6.24
N ARG A 134 11.15 10.99 -6.70
CA ARG A 134 12.62 11.02 -6.64
C ARG A 134 13.16 11.89 -5.50
N VAL A 135 12.32 12.22 -4.52
CA VAL A 135 12.77 12.94 -3.31
C VAL A 135 13.80 12.08 -2.58
N SER A 136 14.95 12.67 -2.26
CA SER A 136 16.03 11.94 -1.62
C SER A 136 15.65 11.46 -0.22
N ARG A 137 16.18 10.30 0.18
CA ARG A 137 16.02 9.72 1.52
C ARG A 137 16.28 10.73 2.64
N LYS A 138 17.34 11.54 2.51
CA LYS A 138 17.68 12.61 3.45
C LYS A 138 16.57 13.65 3.62
N LYS A 139 15.88 14.05 2.54
CA LYS A 139 14.74 14.98 2.61
C LYS A 139 13.52 14.34 3.28
N LEU A 140 13.26 13.06 2.99
CA LEU A 140 12.17 12.30 3.64
C LEU A 140 12.41 12.14 5.14
N ASP A 141 13.65 11.83 5.52
CA ASP A 141 14.08 11.75 6.91
C ASP A 141 13.86 13.08 7.64
N ALA A 142 14.32 14.18 7.04
CA ALA A 142 14.14 15.52 7.58
C ALA A 142 12.66 15.90 7.72
N LEU A 143 11.80 15.51 6.76
CA LEU A 143 10.36 15.69 6.86
C LEU A 143 9.80 14.94 8.09
N ALA A 144 10.10 13.64 8.23
CA ALA A 144 9.62 12.84 9.36
C ALA A 144 10.04 13.43 10.73
N ASP A 145 11.29 13.90 10.83
CA ASP A 145 11.80 14.56 12.04
C ASP A 145 11.05 15.86 12.35
N ARG A 146 10.79 16.70 11.34
CA ARG A 146 9.99 17.93 11.49
C ARG A 146 8.54 17.63 11.85
N LEU A 147 7.94 16.60 11.28
CA LEU A 147 6.61 16.14 11.68
C LEU A 147 6.63 15.75 13.16
N SER A 148 7.59 14.93 13.60
CA SER A 148 7.71 14.50 14.99
C SER A 148 7.85 15.68 15.98
N ALA A 149 8.68 16.67 15.62
CA ALA A 149 8.94 17.86 16.43
C ALA A 149 7.75 18.83 16.53
N ASN A 150 6.90 18.91 15.49
CA ASN A 150 5.83 19.91 15.41
C ASN A 150 4.42 19.32 15.62
N CYS A 151 4.23 18.02 15.44
CA CYS A 151 2.95 17.36 15.67
C CYS A 151 2.76 16.97 17.14
N ARG A 152 1.81 17.61 17.81
CA ARG A 152 1.41 17.25 19.18
C ARG A 152 0.43 16.08 19.18
N TRP A 153 -0.20 15.81 20.33
CA TRP A 153 -1.16 14.71 20.48
C TRP A 153 -2.44 14.90 19.64
N ASP A 154 -2.78 16.15 19.29
CA ASP A 154 -3.91 16.58 18.45
C ASP A 154 -3.58 16.69 16.95
N CYS A 155 -2.34 16.36 16.55
CA CYS A 155 -1.96 16.21 15.15
C CYS A 155 -2.19 14.77 14.66
N LEU A 156 -2.79 14.63 13.48
CA LEU A 156 -2.94 13.37 12.74
C LEU A 156 -2.17 13.46 11.42
N VAL A 157 -1.33 12.47 11.11
CA VAL A 157 -0.75 12.30 9.78
C VAL A 157 -1.65 11.39 8.94
N ILE A 158 -1.98 11.79 7.72
CA ILE A 158 -2.75 11.01 6.76
C ILE A 158 -1.86 10.81 5.54
N ALA A 159 -1.53 9.57 5.22
CA ALA A 159 -0.93 9.20 3.95
C ALA A 159 -2.06 8.83 2.98
N SER A 160 -2.19 9.63 1.92
CA SER A 160 -3.10 9.41 0.81
C SER A 160 -2.37 8.62 -0.26
N VAL A 161 -2.55 7.30 -0.27
CA VAL A 161 -1.75 6.35 -1.06
C VAL A 161 -2.64 5.23 -1.57
N ASP A 162 -2.66 5.04 -2.89
CA ASP A 162 -3.15 3.83 -3.54
C ASP A 162 -1.98 2.82 -3.72
N PHE A 163 -2.31 1.53 -3.79
CA PHE A 163 -1.32 0.44 -3.87
C PHE A 163 -1.23 -0.09 -5.32
N SER A 164 -1.10 -1.40 -5.53
CA SER A 164 -0.97 -2.01 -6.86
C SER A 164 -1.89 -1.40 -7.92
N HIS A 165 -1.31 -0.84 -9.00
CA HIS A 165 -2.05 -0.27 -10.13
C HIS A 165 -1.82 -1.04 -11.43
N TYR A 166 -2.86 -1.15 -12.26
CA TYR A 166 -2.82 -1.74 -13.61
C TYR A 166 -2.44 -3.22 -13.64
N LEU A 167 -2.57 -3.91 -12.49
CA LEU A 167 -2.27 -5.33 -12.35
C LEU A 167 -3.56 -6.15 -12.26
N PRO A 168 -3.54 -7.41 -12.75
CA PRO A 168 -4.59 -8.38 -12.44
C PRO A 168 -4.72 -8.53 -10.92
N HIS A 169 -5.95 -8.71 -10.43
CA HIS A 169 -6.24 -8.83 -9.00
C HIS A 169 -5.32 -9.81 -8.27
N ALA A 170 -5.12 -11.01 -8.84
CA ALA A 170 -4.30 -12.04 -8.20
C ALA A 170 -2.84 -11.62 -8.00
N LEU A 171 -2.25 -10.88 -8.95
CA LEU A 171 -0.88 -10.37 -8.83
C LEU A 171 -0.82 -9.16 -7.87
N ALA A 172 -1.82 -8.29 -7.91
CA ALA A 172 -1.96 -7.20 -6.95
C ALA A 172 -1.98 -7.73 -5.49
N ASP A 173 -2.66 -8.84 -5.23
CA ASP A 173 -2.65 -9.48 -3.90
C ASP A 173 -1.26 -9.92 -3.44
N VAL A 174 -0.39 -10.38 -4.36
CA VAL A 174 1.00 -10.77 -4.02
C VAL A 174 1.78 -9.54 -3.59
N HIS A 175 1.65 -8.46 -4.35
CA HIS A 175 2.30 -7.20 -4.05
C HIS A 175 1.78 -6.57 -2.77
N ASP A 176 0.47 -6.63 -2.56
CA ASP A 176 -0.18 -6.14 -1.35
C ASP A 176 0.21 -6.94 -0.11
N ALA A 177 0.42 -8.27 -0.22
CA ALA A 177 0.94 -9.07 0.88
C ALA A 177 2.31 -8.58 1.35
N PHE A 178 3.21 -8.28 0.41
CA PHE A 178 4.48 -7.64 0.72
C PHE A 178 4.30 -6.24 1.31
N SER A 179 3.43 -5.41 0.73
CA SER A 179 3.13 -4.06 1.24
C SER A 179 2.61 -4.11 2.69
N LEU A 180 1.71 -5.05 3.02
CA LEU A 180 1.21 -5.26 4.38
C LEU A 180 2.32 -5.69 5.33
N LYS A 181 3.21 -6.59 4.90
CA LYS A 181 4.41 -6.97 5.66
C LYS A 181 5.29 -5.77 5.93
N ALA A 182 5.61 -4.99 4.89
CA ALA A 182 6.43 -3.79 4.97
C ALA A 182 5.86 -2.74 5.94
N LEU A 183 4.55 -2.51 5.91
CA LEU A 183 3.86 -1.61 6.83
C LEU A 183 3.91 -2.08 8.29
N ALA A 184 3.92 -3.39 8.53
CA ALA A 184 3.98 -3.94 9.89
C ALA A 184 5.41 -4.13 10.41
N ALA A 185 6.41 -4.18 9.52
CA ALA A 185 7.78 -4.49 9.86
C ALA A 185 8.50 -3.31 10.55
N PRO A 186 9.51 -3.60 11.40
CA PRO A 186 10.46 -2.61 11.91
C PRO A 186 11.54 -2.21 10.90
N ASP A 187 11.27 -2.35 9.61
CA ASP A 187 12.21 -2.03 8.56
C ASP A 187 11.54 -1.06 7.56
N PRO A 188 11.77 0.26 7.72
CA PRO A 188 11.28 1.27 6.79
C PRO A 188 11.81 1.10 5.36
N ASP A 189 12.88 0.34 5.13
CA ASP A 189 13.40 0.13 3.78
C ASP A 189 12.50 -0.80 2.95
N LEU A 190 11.79 -1.73 3.59
CA LEU A 190 10.79 -2.57 2.92
C LEU A 190 9.67 -1.73 2.30
N ILE A 191 9.31 -0.60 2.90
CA ILE A 191 8.28 0.29 2.36
C ILE A 191 8.73 0.88 1.02
N MET A 192 10.00 1.22 0.89
CA MET A 192 10.52 1.78 -0.36
C MET A 192 10.46 0.80 -1.53
N ALA A 193 10.43 -0.51 -1.24
CA ALA A 193 10.27 -1.57 -2.23
C ALA A 193 8.81 -1.96 -2.49
N SER A 194 7.85 -1.40 -1.75
CA SER A 194 6.43 -1.73 -1.87
C SER A 194 5.83 -1.19 -3.17
N GLU A 195 4.86 -1.91 -3.72
CA GLU A 195 4.08 -1.45 -4.87
C GLU A 195 3.00 -0.50 -4.36
N ALA A 196 3.27 0.80 -4.48
CA ALA A 196 2.36 1.88 -4.16
C ALA A 196 2.66 3.10 -5.03
N ASP A 197 1.70 4.01 -5.16
CA ASP A 197 1.93 5.28 -5.88
C ASP A 197 2.87 6.25 -5.14
N SER A 198 3.06 6.06 -3.84
CA SER A 198 3.90 6.91 -3.00
C SER A 198 4.57 6.14 -1.85
N PRO A 199 5.55 5.26 -2.16
CA PRO A 199 6.43 4.68 -1.14
C PRO A 199 7.07 5.74 -0.25
N ASN A 200 7.37 6.92 -0.80
CA ASN A 200 7.90 8.07 -0.06
C ASN A 200 6.93 8.60 1.02
N SER A 201 5.63 8.68 0.74
CA SER A 201 4.63 9.11 1.74
C SER A 201 4.44 8.05 2.82
N LEU A 202 4.46 6.77 2.44
CA LEU A 202 4.43 5.65 3.40
C LEU A 202 5.68 5.63 4.28
N TYR A 203 6.85 5.88 3.70
CA TYR A 203 8.13 5.93 4.40
C TYR A 203 8.14 7.00 5.49
N VAL A 204 7.76 8.23 5.13
CA VAL A 204 7.64 9.35 6.07
C VAL A 204 6.64 9.01 7.17
N THR A 205 5.52 8.39 6.82
CA THR A 205 4.47 7.99 7.77
C THR A 205 4.94 6.94 8.77
N ARG A 206 5.67 5.92 8.30
CA ARG A 206 6.27 4.88 9.14
C ARG A 206 7.32 5.47 10.06
N LYS A 207 8.27 6.24 9.51
CA LYS A 207 9.33 6.87 10.28
C LYS A 207 8.79 7.83 11.34
N PHE A 208 7.81 8.66 10.97
CA PHE A 208 7.10 9.49 11.94
C PHE A 208 6.48 8.64 13.05
N SER A 209 5.82 7.53 12.71
CA SER A 209 5.19 6.64 13.70
C SER A 209 6.22 5.96 14.62
N ASP A 210 7.39 5.57 14.11
CA ASP A 210 8.51 5.06 14.91
C ASP A 210 9.04 6.08 15.92
N LEU A 211 9.29 7.31 15.47
CA LEU A 211 9.72 8.42 16.34
C LEU A 211 8.72 8.70 17.48
N ARG A 212 7.44 8.31 17.28
CA ARG A 212 6.35 8.48 18.26
C ARG A 212 6.11 7.25 19.13
N LYS A 213 6.87 6.17 18.93
CA LYS A 213 6.67 4.85 19.53
C LYS A 213 5.27 4.30 19.26
N ALA A 214 4.75 4.62 18.08
CA ALA A 214 3.41 4.29 17.61
C ALA A 214 3.48 3.40 16.36
N ASP A 215 4.36 2.43 16.41
CA ASP A 215 4.78 1.56 15.30
C ASP A 215 3.91 0.31 15.12
N ASN A 216 2.82 0.17 15.89
CA ASN A 216 1.86 -0.91 15.69
C ASN A 216 0.89 -0.57 14.56
N PHE A 217 1.15 -1.13 13.38
CA PHE A 217 0.24 -1.10 12.25
C PHE A 217 -0.96 -2.03 12.46
N LEU A 218 -2.16 -1.50 12.23
CA LEU A 218 -3.40 -2.27 12.26
C LEU A 218 -4.18 -2.02 10.98
N LEU A 219 -4.42 -3.11 10.25
CA LEU A 219 -5.25 -3.13 9.07
C LEU A 219 -6.72 -2.93 9.45
N PHE A 220 -7.39 -2.02 8.75
CA PHE A 220 -8.84 -1.85 8.80
C PHE A 220 -9.52 -2.53 7.61
N ALA A 221 -8.99 -2.32 6.40
CA ALA A 221 -9.50 -2.94 5.19
C ALA A 221 -8.39 -3.07 4.14
N HIS A 222 -8.46 -4.14 3.36
CA HIS A 222 -7.71 -4.38 2.14
C HIS A 222 -8.74 -4.74 1.07
N THR A 223 -8.75 -4.01 -0.05
CA THR A 223 -9.74 -4.18 -1.12
C THR A 223 -9.11 -3.91 -2.47
N ASN A 224 -9.81 -4.27 -3.54
CA ASN A 224 -9.35 -4.00 -4.89
C ASN A 224 -10.49 -3.41 -5.75
N SER A 225 -10.20 -2.45 -6.63
CA SER A 225 -11.20 -1.81 -7.49
C SER A 225 -11.93 -2.80 -8.39
N ALA A 226 -11.23 -3.80 -8.93
CA ALA A 226 -11.78 -4.86 -9.77
C ALA A 226 -12.73 -5.77 -8.98
N GLU A 227 -12.46 -5.99 -7.69
CA GLU A 227 -13.40 -6.69 -6.80
C GLU A 227 -14.65 -5.84 -6.54
N ILE A 228 -14.49 -4.55 -6.25
CA ILE A 228 -15.61 -3.64 -5.94
C ILE A 228 -16.60 -3.54 -7.12
N ILE A 229 -16.11 -3.52 -8.36
CA ILE A 229 -16.95 -3.44 -9.57
C ILE A 229 -17.35 -4.81 -10.14
N GLY A 230 -16.89 -5.92 -9.53
CA GLY A 230 -17.20 -7.28 -9.97
C GLY A 230 -16.50 -7.73 -11.26
N GLN A 231 -15.36 -7.13 -11.62
CA GLN A 231 -14.62 -7.41 -12.86
C GLN A 231 -13.15 -7.74 -12.56
N ARG A 232 -12.87 -8.91 -11.96
CA ARG A 232 -11.54 -9.29 -11.42
C ARG A 232 -10.39 -9.40 -12.44
N ASP A 233 -10.72 -9.51 -13.74
CA ASP A 233 -9.73 -9.64 -14.83
C ASP A 233 -9.35 -8.31 -15.48
N THR A 234 -9.89 -7.18 -15.03
CA THR A 234 -9.54 -5.85 -15.56
C THR A 234 -8.37 -5.23 -14.78
N GLU A 235 -7.77 -4.20 -15.38
CA GLU A 235 -6.78 -3.38 -14.69
C GLU A 235 -7.38 -2.77 -13.44
N SER A 236 -6.68 -2.96 -12.33
CA SER A 236 -7.20 -2.63 -11.02
C SER A 236 -6.30 -1.67 -10.26
N THR A 237 -6.84 -1.12 -9.19
CA THR A 237 -6.10 -0.42 -8.14
C THR A 237 -6.45 -1.08 -6.82
N SER A 238 -5.43 -1.53 -6.08
CA SER A 238 -5.64 -2.03 -4.73
C SER A 238 -5.61 -0.91 -3.70
N HIS A 239 -6.23 -1.17 -2.56
CA HIS A 239 -6.41 -0.21 -1.48
C HIS A 239 -6.11 -0.87 -0.15
N ILE A 240 -5.16 -0.31 0.60
CA ILE A 240 -4.89 -0.69 1.99
C ILE A 240 -5.24 0.50 2.88
N MET A 241 -6.13 0.26 3.85
CA MET A 241 -6.53 1.22 4.87
C MET A 241 -6.10 0.69 6.23
N GLY A 242 -5.31 1.47 6.95
CA GLY A 242 -4.82 1.07 8.27
C GLY A 242 -4.28 2.24 9.07
N TRP A 243 -4.03 2.01 10.34
CA TRP A 243 -3.49 3.04 11.22
C TRP A 243 -2.27 2.54 11.99
N TYR A 244 -1.41 3.50 12.32
CA TYR A 244 -0.32 3.35 13.26
C TYR A 244 -0.74 3.89 14.61
N ARG A 245 -0.52 3.12 15.67
CA ARG A 245 -0.75 3.55 17.06
C ARG A 245 0.27 2.93 17.99
N ARG A 246 0.28 3.37 19.25
CA ARG A 246 1.05 2.69 20.29
C ARG A 246 0.44 1.33 20.59
N GLY A 247 1.27 0.38 21.01
CA GLY A 247 0.83 -0.93 21.45
C GLY A 247 1.74 -2.04 20.94
N ARG A 248 1.35 -3.29 21.22
CA ARG A 248 2.09 -4.46 20.74
C ARG A 248 1.91 -4.60 19.23
N ARG A 249 3.02 -4.76 18.50
CA ARG A 249 3.03 -4.99 17.06
C ARG A 249 2.23 -6.24 16.67
N ASN A 250 1.69 -6.19 15.47
CA ASN A 250 0.91 -7.26 14.88
C ASN A 250 1.77 -8.10 13.91
N ASN A 251 2.06 -9.34 14.28
CA ASN A 251 2.87 -10.26 13.46
C ASN A 251 2.05 -11.00 12.39
N LYS A 252 0.77 -10.67 12.18
CA LYS A 252 -0.13 -11.36 11.25
C LYS A 252 0.25 -11.24 9.77
N PHE A 253 1.23 -10.40 9.43
CA PHE A 253 1.65 -10.15 8.05
C PHE A 253 3.00 -10.79 7.72
N ASP A 254 3.46 -11.73 8.54
CA ASP A 254 4.70 -12.44 8.25
C ASP A 254 4.47 -13.47 7.14
N THR A 255 4.63 -13.00 5.90
CA THR A 255 4.51 -13.80 4.66
C THR A 255 5.84 -13.82 3.92
N PHE A 256 6.04 -14.79 3.02
CA PHE A 256 7.10 -14.74 2.01
C PHE A 256 6.48 -14.65 0.61
N THR A 257 6.80 -13.60 -0.14
CA THR A 257 6.30 -13.43 -1.52
C THR A 257 7.38 -13.69 -2.57
N PHE A 258 7.00 -14.34 -3.67
CA PHE A 258 7.91 -14.63 -4.76
C PHE A 258 7.27 -14.47 -6.13
N LEU A 259 8.10 -14.23 -7.14
CA LEU A 259 7.73 -14.09 -8.55
C LEU A 259 8.84 -14.64 -9.44
N MET A 260 8.47 -15.48 -10.41
CA MET A 260 9.42 -16.18 -11.27
C MET A 260 8.95 -16.24 -12.71
N THR A 261 9.89 -16.10 -13.63
CA THR A 261 9.70 -16.26 -15.08
C THR A 261 11.01 -16.75 -15.71
N LYS A 262 10.93 -17.27 -16.93
CA LYS A 262 12.11 -17.66 -17.72
C LYS A 262 12.62 -16.57 -18.65
N ASN A 263 11.73 -15.69 -19.11
CA ASN A 263 12.07 -14.62 -20.02
C ASN A 263 10.83 -13.74 -20.16
N ILE A 264 10.76 -12.64 -19.41
CA ILE A 264 9.78 -11.59 -19.67
C ILE A 264 10.54 -10.33 -20.07
N SER A 265 10.03 -9.60 -21.05
CA SER A 265 10.64 -8.36 -21.49
C SER A 265 10.48 -7.30 -20.39
N GLY A 266 11.60 -6.74 -19.95
CA GLY A 266 11.63 -5.51 -19.15
C GLY A 266 11.55 -4.24 -20.00
N ALA A 267 11.29 -4.34 -21.32
CA ALA A 267 11.26 -3.18 -22.22
C ALA A 267 10.18 -2.17 -21.80
N ARG A 268 10.64 -0.94 -21.55
CA ARG A 268 9.92 0.19 -20.93
C ARG A 268 8.97 0.96 -21.87
N ASP A 269 8.77 0.48 -23.10
CA ASP A 269 8.33 1.35 -24.20
C ASP A 269 6.85 1.71 -24.23
N LYS A 270 6.06 1.33 -23.21
CA LYS A 270 4.73 1.90 -22.98
C LYS A 270 4.45 2.03 -21.48
N PRO A 271 3.75 3.09 -21.02
CA PRO A 271 3.19 3.10 -19.67
C PRO A 271 2.29 1.86 -19.55
N GLY A 272 2.76 0.86 -18.81
CA GLY A 272 2.16 -0.45 -18.74
C GLY A 272 2.73 -1.26 -17.57
N PRO A 273 2.07 -2.36 -17.19
CA PRO A 273 2.34 -3.15 -16.00
C PRO A 273 3.68 -3.91 -16.02
N GLY A 274 4.46 -3.82 -17.10
CA GLY A 274 5.74 -4.53 -17.22
C GLY A 274 6.78 -4.09 -16.18
N GLU A 275 6.87 -2.80 -15.86
CA GLU A 275 7.75 -2.33 -14.78
C GLU A 275 7.21 -2.76 -13.41
N ARG A 276 5.91 -2.54 -13.17
CA ARG A 276 5.21 -2.84 -11.90
C ARG A 276 5.17 -4.34 -11.57
N PHE A 277 5.31 -5.21 -12.57
CA PHE A 277 5.34 -6.66 -12.42
C PHE A 277 6.37 -7.12 -11.37
N PHE A 278 7.54 -6.48 -11.35
CA PHE A 278 8.68 -6.92 -10.55
C PHE A 278 8.85 -6.19 -9.20
N TYR A 279 8.04 -5.16 -8.93
CA TYR A 279 8.09 -4.46 -7.65
C TYR A 279 7.23 -5.17 -6.61
N GLY A 280 7.35 -4.79 -5.34
CA GLY A 280 6.47 -5.28 -4.29
C GLY A 280 6.57 -6.79 -4.02
N THR A 281 7.70 -7.43 -4.28
CA THR A 281 7.88 -8.87 -4.05
C THR A 281 9.24 -9.12 -3.39
N GLU A 282 9.32 -10.04 -2.43
CA GLU A 282 10.59 -10.29 -1.71
C GLU A 282 11.62 -11.03 -2.56
N TYR A 283 11.17 -11.97 -3.40
CA TYR A 283 12.03 -12.71 -4.29
C TYR A 283 11.53 -12.63 -5.73
N VAL A 284 12.35 -12.08 -6.61
CA VAL A 284 12.07 -12.01 -8.05
C VAL A 284 13.18 -12.73 -8.81
N ASN A 285 12.80 -13.65 -9.69
CA ASN A 285 13.72 -14.28 -10.63
C ASN A 285 13.17 -14.17 -12.06
N GLU A 286 13.74 -13.26 -12.85
CA GLU A 286 13.27 -12.94 -14.20
C GLU A 286 13.73 -13.93 -15.27
N ASN A 287 14.71 -14.77 -14.94
CA ASN A 287 15.27 -15.77 -15.84
C ASN A 287 15.71 -17.00 -15.05
N LEU A 288 14.74 -17.82 -14.66
CA LEU A 288 14.99 -19.03 -13.88
C LEU A 288 15.86 -20.01 -14.69
N THR A 289 17.09 -20.23 -14.23
CA THR A 289 18.06 -21.19 -14.80
C THR A 289 18.30 -22.40 -13.90
N GLU A 290 17.94 -22.31 -12.63
CA GLU A 290 18.09 -23.35 -11.61
C GLU A 290 16.75 -23.67 -10.97
N THR A 291 16.59 -24.87 -10.43
CA THR A 291 15.34 -25.26 -9.74
C THR A 291 15.16 -24.44 -8.48
N PHE A 292 14.02 -23.77 -8.37
CA PHE A 292 13.58 -23.15 -7.13
C PHE A 292 12.79 -24.16 -6.29
N ASN A 293 13.26 -24.41 -5.08
CA ASN A 293 12.60 -25.29 -4.13
C ASN A 293 12.11 -24.47 -2.94
N LEU A 294 10.80 -24.47 -2.71
CA LEU A 294 10.25 -24.07 -1.43
C LEU A 294 10.17 -25.34 -0.57
N ILE A 295 10.73 -25.30 0.65
CA ILE A 295 10.88 -26.45 1.58
C ILE A 295 9.57 -27.23 1.82
N ARG A 296 8.43 -26.66 1.44
CA ARG A 296 7.08 -27.07 1.82
C ARG A 296 6.22 -27.55 0.64
N GLY A 297 6.83 -28.23 -0.33
CA GLY A 297 6.10 -28.95 -1.38
C GLY A 297 5.87 -28.19 -2.69
N LEU A 298 6.55 -27.07 -2.93
CA LEU A 298 6.57 -26.41 -4.24
C LEU A 298 7.96 -26.51 -4.87
N GLU A 299 8.01 -27.04 -6.07
CA GLU A 299 9.22 -27.12 -6.88
C GLU A 299 8.97 -26.45 -8.24
N ILE A 300 9.74 -25.43 -8.58
CA ILE A 300 9.66 -24.75 -9.88
C ILE A 300 10.95 -25.06 -10.63
N ILE A 301 10.83 -25.86 -11.68
CA ILE A 301 11.94 -26.35 -12.49
C ILE A 301 11.99 -25.52 -13.77
N PRO A 302 13.16 -25.01 -14.20
CA PRO A 302 13.27 -24.34 -15.49
C PRO A 302 12.97 -25.31 -16.64
N GLY A 303 11.90 -25.03 -17.40
CA GLY A 303 11.38 -25.87 -18.49
C GLY A 303 11.76 -25.39 -19.89
N GLY A 304 11.12 -25.98 -20.91
CA GLY A 304 11.33 -25.68 -22.32
C GLY A 304 10.54 -24.46 -22.82
N LYS A 305 9.80 -24.62 -23.92
CA LYS A 305 8.92 -23.56 -24.45
C LYS A 305 7.60 -23.45 -23.70
N ALA A 306 6.91 -24.58 -23.52
CA ALA A 306 5.61 -24.64 -22.86
C ALA A 306 5.73 -25.10 -21.41
N SER A 307 4.88 -24.53 -20.56
CA SER A 307 4.83 -24.87 -19.14
C SER A 307 3.99 -26.11 -18.88
N LYS A 308 4.32 -26.84 -17.80
CA LYS A 308 3.53 -27.97 -17.31
C LYS A 308 3.45 -27.93 -15.78
N VAL A 309 2.26 -28.14 -15.24
CA VAL A 309 2.04 -28.32 -13.80
C VAL A 309 1.74 -29.79 -13.52
N THR A 310 2.32 -30.33 -12.45
CA THR A 310 2.09 -31.71 -12.02
C THR A 310 1.88 -31.71 -10.50
N ARG A 311 0.83 -32.39 -10.05
CA ARG A 311 0.45 -32.47 -8.65
C ARG A 311 0.51 -33.91 -8.18
N GLU A 312 1.33 -34.18 -7.18
CA GLU A 312 1.54 -35.50 -6.57
C GLU A 312 1.38 -35.40 -5.06
N ALA A 313 0.28 -35.92 -4.50
CA ALA A 313 -0.04 -35.87 -3.06
C ALA A 313 0.17 -34.48 -2.41
N ASN A 314 1.37 -34.23 -1.84
CA ASN A 314 1.76 -33.00 -1.13
C ASN A 314 2.80 -32.17 -1.89
N LYS A 315 3.13 -32.51 -3.14
CA LYS A 315 4.10 -31.81 -3.99
C LYS A 315 3.42 -31.25 -5.24
N LEU A 316 3.68 -29.97 -5.52
CA LEU A 316 3.38 -29.33 -6.79
C LEU A 316 4.70 -29.05 -7.50
N THR A 317 4.86 -29.63 -8.69
CA THR A 317 6.00 -29.36 -9.56
C THR A 317 5.52 -28.53 -10.76
N VAL A 318 6.16 -27.38 -10.97
CA VAL A 318 5.94 -26.51 -12.12
C VAL A 318 7.17 -26.56 -13.01
N ASN A 319 7.06 -27.21 -14.17
CA ASN A 319 8.04 -27.07 -15.24
C ASN A 319 7.76 -25.74 -15.96
N LEU A 320 8.51 -24.70 -15.63
CA LEU A 320 8.28 -23.32 -16.05
C LEU A 320 8.83 -23.08 -17.46
N GLY A 321 7.95 -22.94 -18.45
CA GLY A 321 8.28 -22.58 -19.83
C GLY A 321 8.43 -21.07 -20.02
N LYS A 322 8.47 -20.61 -21.29
CA LYS A 322 8.48 -19.18 -21.64
C LYS A 322 7.09 -18.54 -21.67
N ASP A 323 6.06 -19.35 -21.61
CA ASP A 323 4.65 -18.97 -21.74
C ASP A 323 3.96 -18.72 -20.40
N LEU A 324 4.70 -18.72 -19.28
CA LEU A 324 4.15 -18.63 -17.93
C LEU A 324 5.10 -17.87 -17.00
N ALA A 325 4.52 -17.05 -16.13
CA ALA A 325 5.14 -16.62 -14.89
C ALA A 325 4.38 -17.24 -13.70
N VAL A 326 5.09 -17.44 -12.60
CA VAL A 326 4.54 -17.98 -11.35
C VAL A 326 4.82 -16.99 -10.23
N ALA A 327 3.78 -16.57 -9.54
CA ALA A 327 3.87 -15.78 -8.32
C ALA A 327 3.34 -16.57 -7.13
N GLY A 328 3.65 -16.15 -5.90
CA GLY A 328 3.05 -16.76 -4.73
C GLY A 328 3.24 -16.01 -3.43
N ILE A 329 2.42 -16.41 -2.46
CA ILE A 329 2.37 -15.91 -1.10
C ILE A 329 2.42 -17.12 -0.16
N ASP A 330 3.52 -17.29 0.56
CA ASP A 330 3.66 -18.24 1.66
C ASP A 330 3.28 -17.54 2.97
N THR A 331 2.25 -18.06 3.65
CA THR A 331 1.73 -17.51 4.91
C THR A 331 2.24 -18.23 6.16
N GLY A 332 3.12 -19.22 5.99
CA GLY A 332 3.53 -20.13 7.05
C GLY A 332 2.52 -21.25 7.35
N GLU A 333 1.25 -21.10 6.97
CA GLU A 333 0.19 -22.15 7.04
C GLU A 333 -0.02 -22.86 5.70
N GLY A 334 0.32 -22.19 4.60
CA GLY A 334 0.29 -22.73 3.26
C GLY A 334 0.87 -21.73 2.25
N VAL A 335 0.96 -22.16 1.00
CA VAL A 335 1.36 -21.29 -0.12
C VAL A 335 0.21 -21.16 -1.11
N ARG A 336 -0.18 -19.91 -1.39
CA ARG A 336 -1.02 -19.56 -2.52
C ARG A 336 -0.12 -19.30 -3.72
N ILE A 337 -0.36 -19.98 -4.82
CA ILE A 337 0.42 -19.93 -6.05
C ILE A 337 -0.46 -19.40 -7.15
N ILE A 338 0.04 -18.44 -7.92
CA ILE A 338 -0.69 -17.74 -8.96
C ILE A 338 0.04 -17.93 -10.28
N PHE A 339 -0.72 -18.35 -11.29
CA PHE A 339 -0.25 -18.66 -12.63
C PHE A 339 -0.62 -17.52 -13.58
N LEU A 340 0.40 -16.94 -14.21
CA LEU A 340 0.29 -15.73 -15.00
C LEU A 340 0.72 -16.04 -16.45
N PRO A 341 -0.23 -16.29 -17.36
CA PRO A 341 0.09 -16.59 -18.75
C PRO A 341 0.87 -15.45 -19.41
N LEU A 342 1.92 -15.82 -20.16
CA LEU A 342 2.75 -14.90 -20.92
C LEU A 342 2.52 -15.09 -22.41
N GLY A 343 2.38 -13.98 -23.12
CA GLY A 343 2.29 -13.93 -24.59
C GLY A 343 3.55 -13.35 -25.21
N GLU A 344 3.66 -13.43 -26.54
CA GLU A 344 4.77 -12.85 -27.29
C GLU A 344 4.25 -11.81 -28.30
N ILE A 345 4.84 -10.61 -28.29
CA ILE A 345 4.54 -9.54 -29.22
C ILE A 345 5.87 -9.05 -29.80
N SER A 346 6.03 -9.14 -31.13
CA SER A 346 7.23 -8.69 -31.85
C SER A 346 8.55 -9.26 -31.27
N GLY A 347 8.56 -10.54 -30.89
CA GLY A 347 9.75 -11.21 -30.34
C GLY A 347 10.02 -10.95 -28.86
N GLN A 348 9.13 -10.21 -28.18
CA GLN A 348 9.25 -9.86 -26.77
C GLN A 348 8.13 -10.53 -25.97
N THR A 349 8.46 -11.11 -24.83
CA THR A 349 7.50 -11.79 -23.96
C THR A 349 6.87 -10.82 -22.98
N TYR A 350 5.54 -10.84 -22.81
CA TYR A 350 4.80 -9.94 -21.93
C TYR A 350 3.72 -10.68 -21.14
N LEU A 351 3.30 -10.09 -20.02
CA LEU A 351 2.09 -10.53 -19.32
C LEU A 351 0.88 -10.40 -20.24
N GLN A 352 0.18 -11.50 -20.50
CA GLN A 352 -0.97 -11.50 -21.38
C GLN A 352 -2.19 -10.91 -20.67
N ARG A 353 -2.81 -9.87 -21.26
CA ARG A 353 -4.02 -9.23 -20.74
C ARG A 353 -5.27 -9.83 -21.40
N GLY A 354 -6.35 -9.98 -20.63
CA GLY A 354 -7.71 -10.21 -21.19
C GLY A 354 -7.92 -11.51 -21.98
N LEU A 355 -7.10 -12.55 -21.81
CA LEU A 355 -7.40 -13.86 -22.37
C LEU A 355 -8.65 -14.47 -21.71
N GLU A 356 -9.37 -15.32 -22.45
CA GLU A 356 -10.09 -16.44 -21.86
C GLU A 356 -9.06 -17.40 -21.28
N LYS A 357 -8.50 -17.05 -20.11
CA LYS A 357 -7.45 -17.80 -19.40
C LYS A 357 -7.83 -19.26 -19.17
N THR A 358 -9.13 -19.55 -19.24
CA THR A 358 -9.78 -20.85 -19.18
C THR A 358 -9.06 -21.91 -20.01
N GLU A 359 -8.90 -21.75 -21.33
CA GLU A 359 -8.28 -22.80 -22.17
C GLU A 359 -6.81 -23.04 -21.79
N TYR A 360 -6.10 -21.96 -21.43
CA TYR A 360 -4.71 -22.04 -21.00
C TYR A 360 -4.56 -22.80 -19.67
N PHE A 361 -5.44 -22.52 -18.69
CA PHE A 361 -5.42 -23.20 -17.40
C PHE A 361 -5.93 -24.64 -17.47
N ASP A 362 -6.92 -24.92 -18.32
CA ASP A 362 -7.40 -26.27 -18.61
C ASP A 362 -6.26 -27.16 -19.14
N ARG A 363 -5.44 -26.63 -20.05
CA ARG A 363 -4.23 -27.30 -20.57
C ARG A 363 -3.21 -27.60 -19.46
N LEU A 364 -3.10 -26.75 -18.45
CA LEU A 364 -2.23 -26.95 -17.30
C LEU A 364 -2.84 -27.85 -16.21
N GLY A 365 -4.13 -28.19 -16.32
CA GLY A 365 -4.87 -28.92 -15.28
C GLY A 365 -5.08 -28.09 -14.01
N ILE A 366 -5.24 -26.79 -14.15
CA ILE A 366 -5.45 -25.82 -13.05
C ILE A 366 -6.87 -25.26 -13.17
N ASP A 367 -7.45 -24.84 -12.05
CA ASP A 367 -8.76 -24.18 -12.09
C ASP A 367 -8.72 -22.86 -12.87
N GLN A 368 -9.91 -22.36 -13.21
CA GLN A 368 -10.08 -21.17 -14.04
C GLN A 368 -9.66 -19.86 -13.35
N THR A 369 -9.44 -19.88 -12.02
CA THR A 369 -8.89 -18.72 -11.31
C THR A 369 -7.40 -18.55 -11.58
N GLY A 370 -6.72 -19.63 -12.02
CA GLY A 370 -5.28 -19.63 -12.22
C GLY A 370 -4.53 -19.64 -10.89
N GLU A 371 -5.14 -20.15 -9.83
CA GLU A 371 -4.55 -20.19 -8.50
C GLU A 371 -4.54 -21.63 -7.96
N ILE A 372 -3.53 -21.97 -7.17
CA ILE A 372 -3.48 -23.21 -6.40
C ILE A 372 -3.08 -22.88 -4.97
N PHE A 373 -3.80 -23.44 -4.00
CA PHE A 373 -3.40 -23.39 -2.60
C PHE A 373 -2.83 -24.74 -2.13
N ILE A 374 -1.64 -24.71 -1.55
CA ILE A 374 -1.02 -25.87 -0.89
C ILE A 374 -1.05 -25.60 0.62
N HIS A 375 -1.81 -26.39 1.37
CA HIS A 375 -1.74 -26.39 2.83
C HIS A 375 -0.48 -27.11 3.29
N TYR A 376 0.23 -26.51 4.24
CA TYR A 376 1.25 -27.25 4.95
C TYR A 376 0.53 -28.14 5.96
N GLN A 377 0.70 -29.46 5.82
CA GLN A 377 0.27 -30.37 6.88
C GLN A 377 1.08 -30.02 8.14
N MET A 378 0.38 -29.62 9.19
CA MET A 378 0.97 -29.37 10.51
C MET A 378 1.45 -30.67 11.15
#